data_AF-A0A7K2LWF9-F1
#
_entry.id   AF-A0A7K2LWF9-F1
#
_cell.length_a   1.000
_cell.length_b   1.000
_cell.length_c   1.000
_cell.angle_alpha   90.00
_cell.angle_beta   90.00
_cell.angle_gamma   90.00
#
_symmetry.space_group_name_H-M   'P 1'
#
loop_
_entity.id
_entity.type
_entity.pdbx_description
1 polymer ?
#
loop_
_entity_poly.entity_id
_entity_poly.type
_entity_poly.pdbx_seq_one_letter_code
_entity_poly.pdbx_strand_id
1 'polypeptide(L)' 'MRLEAITWERLGDLLAERLLDLEPADGSPWPRVAFDGAPAARPGDLA' A
#
# COMPACT_ATOMS: atom_id res chain seq x y z
N MET A 1 3.92 9.48 -15.20
CA MET A 1 4.24 9.34 -13.76
C MET A 1 5.73 9.04 -13.62
N ARG A 2 6.40 9.63 -12.62
CA ARG A 2 7.81 9.36 -12.30
C ARG A 2 7.84 8.63 -10.97
N LEU A 3 8.55 7.52 -10.91
CA LEU A 3 8.73 6.72 -9.70
C LEU A 3 10.18 6.83 -9.25
N GLU A 4 10.38 6.83 -7.93
CA GLU A 4 11.69 6.95 -7.31
C GLU A 4 11.91 5.76 -6.39
N ALA A 5 13.17 5.33 -6.26
CA ALA A 5 13.51 4.26 -5.34
C ALA A 5 13.16 4.67 -3.90
N ILE A 6 12.52 3.75 -3.17
CA ILE A 6 12.10 3.94 -1.78
C ILE A 6 12.41 2.66 -1.01
N THR A 7 12.69 2.77 0.28
CA THR A 7 12.80 1.60 1.16
C THR A 7 11.43 1.13 1.58
N TRP A 8 11.34 -0.12 2.03
CA TRP A 8 10.10 -0.66 2.57
C TRP A 8 9.67 0.08 3.83
N GLU A 9 10.59 0.44 4.72
CA GLU A 9 10.24 1.19 5.93
C GLU A 9 9.61 2.54 5.58
N ARG A 10 10.24 3.31 4.68
CA ARG A 10 9.75 4.64 4.32
C ARG A 10 8.41 4.56 3.57
N LEU A 11 8.21 3.52 2.75
CA LEU A 11 6.91 3.29 2.11
C LEU A 11 5.82 3.02 3.17
N GLY A 12 6.12 2.21 4.19
CA GLY A 12 5.20 1.92 5.28
C GLY A 12 4.79 3.18 6.05
N ASP A 13 5.76 4.01 6.42
CA ASP A 13 5.51 5.25 7.17
C ASP A 13 4.60 6.21 6.37
N LEU A 14 4.91 6.44 5.09
CA LEU A 14 4.13 7.33 4.24
C LEU A 14 2.69 6.83 4.02
N LEU A 15 2.52 5.51 3.88
CA LEU A 15 1.18 4.91 3.78
C LEU A 15 0.42 5.07 5.09
N ALA A 16 1.05 4.85 6.24
CA ALA A 16 0.42 5.03 7.55
C ALA A 16 -0.05 6.48 7.75
N GLU A 17 0.80 7.46 7.50
CA GLU A 17 0.44 8.89 7.55
C GLU A 17 -0.77 9.19 6.66
N ARG A 18 -0.76 8.70 5.42
CA ARG A 18 -1.87 8.95 4.48
C ARG A 18 -3.19 8.33 4.92
N LEU A 19 -3.15 7.18 5.57
CA LEU A 19 -4.33 6.45 6.03
C LEU A 19 -4.94 7.02 7.30
N LEU A 20 -4.13 7.63 8.18
CA LEU A 20 -4.62 8.31 9.39
C LEU A 20 -5.58 9.45 9.06
N ASP A 21 -5.32 10.18 7.97
CA ASP A 21 -6.12 11.32 7.52
C ASP A 21 -7.23 10.93 6.51
N LEU A 22 -7.47 9.63 6.28
CA LEU A 22 -8.45 9.18 5.30
C LEU A 22 -9.87 9.19 5.87
N GLU A 23 -10.72 10.09 5.38
CA GLU A 23 -12.15 10.10 5.71
C GLU A 23 -12.93 9.04 4.91
N PRO A 24 -13.77 8.20 5.55
CA PRO A 24 -14.63 7.24 4.86
C PRO A 24 -15.73 7.94 4.04
N ALA A 25 -15.78 7.64 2.74
CA ALA A 25 -16.75 8.25 1.82
C ALA A 25 -18.18 7.65 1.88
N ASP A 26 -18.35 6.51 2.56
CA ASP A 26 -19.59 5.72 2.58
C ASP A 26 -20.32 5.77 3.94
N GLY A 27 -19.91 6.68 4.84
CA GLY A 27 -20.47 6.80 6.18
C GLY A 27 -20.09 5.66 7.13
N SER A 28 -19.21 4.75 6.69
CA SER A 28 -18.60 3.73 7.55
C SER A 28 -17.75 4.40 8.64
N PRO A 29 -17.69 3.84 9.86
CA PRO A 29 -16.73 4.29 10.88
C PRO A 29 -15.27 3.94 10.53
N TRP A 30 -15.03 3.17 9.46
CA TRP A 30 -13.71 2.67 9.09
C TRP A 30 -13.37 2.96 7.62
N PRO A 31 -12.15 3.47 7.33
CA PRO A 31 -11.66 3.60 5.96
C PRO A 31 -11.49 2.24 5.29
N ARG A 32 -11.81 2.17 3.99
CA ARG A 32 -11.63 0.96 3.18
C ARG A 32 -10.39 1.12 2.31
N VAL A 33 -9.43 0.22 2.48
CA VAL A 33 -8.11 0.27 1.81
C VAL A 33 -7.88 -1.04 1.07
N ALA A 34 -7.42 -0.98 -0.18
CA ALA A 34 -7.02 -2.14 -0.96
C ALA A 34 -5.54 -2.01 -1.34
N PHE A 35 -4.77 -3.06 -1.07
CA PHE A 35 -3.41 -3.22 -1.56
C PHE A 35 -3.43 -4.23 -2.69
N ASP A 36 -3.11 -3.79 -3.90
CA ASP A 36 -2.84 -4.71 -5.00
C ASP A 36 -1.38 -5.15 -4.91
N GLY A 37 -1.17 -6.45 -4.81
CA GLY A 37 0.16 -7.02 -4.71
C GLY A 37 0.89 -6.96 -6.06
N ALA A 38 2.20 -7.14 -6.03
CA ALA A 38 2.90 -7.46 -7.27
C ALA A 38 2.30 -8.75 -7.87
N PRO A 39 2.26 -8.88 -9.21
CA PRO A 39 1.87 -10.13 -9.85
C PRO A 39 2.68 -11.28 -9.25
N ALA A 40 2.08 -12.46 -9.08
CA ALA A 40 2.77 -13.64 -8.53
C ALA A 40 4.04 -13.93 -9.35
N ALA A 41 5.18 -13.48 -8.85
CA ALA A 41 6.48 -13.71 -9.46
C ALA A 41 6.86 -15.15 -9.13
N ARG A 42 6.34 -16.11 -9.92
CA ARG A 42 6.56 -17.58 -9.86
C ARG A 42 7.58 -17.98 -8.78
N PRO A 43 7.18 -18.02 -7.50
CA PRO A 43 8.16 -18.05 -6.42
C PRO A 43 8.93 -19.39 -6.36
N GLY A 44 8.49 -20.41 -7.12
CA GLY A 44 9.18 -21.68 -7.31
C GLY A 44 10.31 -21.67 -8.34
N ASP A 45 10.50 -20.61 -9.13
CA ASP A 45 11.58 -20.54 -10.13
C ASP A 45 12.95 -20.15 -9.49
N LEU A 46 12.94 -19.76 -8.21
CA LEU A 46 14.13 -19.35 -7.43
C LEU A 46 14.51 -20.36 -6.32
N ALA A 47 13.90 -21.54 -6.31
CA ALA A 47 14.12 -22.60 -5.31
C ALA A 47 15.09 -23.69 -5.81
#